data_AF-A0A7X2IRT5-F1
#
_entry.id   AF-A0A7X2IRT5-F1
#
_cell.length_a   1.000
_cell.length_b   1.000
_cell.length_c   1.000
_cell.angle_alpha   90.00
_cell.angle_beta   90.00
_cell.angle_gamma   90.00
#
_symmetry.space_group_name_H-M   'P 1'
#
loop_
_entity.id
_entity.type
_entity.pdbx_description
1 polymer ?
#
loop_
_entity_poly.entity_id
_entity_poly.type
_entity_poly.pdbx_seq_one_letter_code
_entity_poly.pdbx_strand_id
1 'polypeptide(L)'
;MMDHPQLAGTDSGAVTTFYSYRGGAGCTMALAHVGALLADRGPAGTPVLMVDWDLDAPGLHEAFPAGPDAPGVVELFAAYRDQLLRRGRADGGDDDGGEALAQAVLAAIDWQHHVVRVDQRRPLFLMRAGRLDDGHAQRLAGLDWEALFHACPALFRCFGAMLARHFGHVLVDAPHGRSAGAGVCTALLPQRLVLLFDANRPGLDGLESLVQRVTTFRVSQDGEPRALMIYPVPARMAADDTGQRARVRRGDPAAGLPGYQPLFERVLADAYGAPSLSLDSYFNEVLVPHVREPAGAAGDRGDHDDRCAPVRAYEALLAWMEPGHPPWCALRELPLLEQVTQARAALDGSAARQVQLARDLFRLGEAYRDGGRDARAALAFRESAALYAAGAGEAHPDTAAARAQLAALLLHRRQFDEARLLLRQASDTLGAALGPQHQEVLALGAMQAQALAGQGYVTAALARLQDVLDVQLRTLGAGHPATLDSQALRAALLSQAGDMEAARLLLEQVLAARTRLSGAQHAATLRAADALAHVVSRIGADTMPEAVRQPVPGYGTAEVQGPAHPDNVYALRDAKVVHGEPESGAGCAELS
;
A
#
# COMPACT_ATOMS: atom_id res chain seq x y z
N MET A 1 -11.84 3.63 11.19
CA MET A 1 -11.13 3.58 9.90
C MET A 1 -11.34 2.17 9.41
N MET A 2 -12.18 1.96 8.39
CA MET A 2 -12.46 0.60 7.94
C MET A 2 -11.13 -0.05 7.52
N ASP A 3 -10.87 -1.27 7.98
CA ASP A 3 -9.90 -2.13 7.32
C ASP A 3 -10.43 -2.31 5.89
N HIS A 4 -9.82 -1.58 4.94
CA HIS A 4 -10.16 -1.76 3.54
C HIS A 4 -9.90 -3.24 3.22
N PRO A 5 -10.84 -3.91 2.54
CA PRO A 5 -10.67 -5.31 2.25
C PRO A 5 -9.41 -5.44 1.41
N GLN A 6 -8.32 -5.91 2.02
CA GLN A 6 -7.39 -6.72 1.27
C GLN A 6 -8.27 -7.75 0.59
N LEU A 7 -8.14 -7.89 -0.74
CA LEU A 7 -8.71 -9.05 -1.40
C LEU A 7 -7.99 -10.22 -0.72
N ALA A 8 -8.65 -10.84 0.27
CA ALA A 8 -8.06 -11.93 1.02
C ALA A 8 -7.52 -12.94 0.00
N GLY A 9 -6.37 -13.54 0.29
CA GLY A 9 -5.86 -14.66 -0.48
C GLY A 9 -6.90 -15.76 -0.45
N THR A 10 -7.81 -15.75 -1.41
CA THR A 10 -8.82 -16.79 -1.55
C THR A 10 -8.12 -18.00 -2.12
N ASP A 11 -8.46 -19.18 -1.62
CA ASP A 11 -8.07 -20.46 -2.24
C ASP A 11 -8.60 -20.61 -3.69
N SER A 12 -9.41 -19.65 -4.17
CA SER A 12 -9.84 -19.45 -5.55
C SER A 12 -9.06 -18.35 -6.26
N GLY A 13 -8.91 -18.43 -7.58
CA GLY A 13 -8.27 -17.39 -8.37
C GLY A 13 -9.05 -16.08 -8.45
N ALA A 14 -8.53 -15.14 -9.23
CA ALA A 14 -9.09 -13.79 -9.36
C ALA A 14 -9.34 -13.36 -10.81
N VAL A 15 -10.44 -12.66 -11.03
CA VAL A 15 -10.82 -11.98 -12.27
C VAL A 15 -10.25 -10.56 -12.26
N THR A 16 -9.34 -10.30 -13.20
CA THR A 16 -8.73 -9.00 -13.45
C THR A 16 -9.17 -8.50 -14.82
N THR A 17 -9.87 -7.37 -14.86
CA THR A 17 -10.19 -6.71 -16.12
C THR A 17 -9.14 -5.67 -16.44
N PHE A 18 -8.64 -5.69 -17.68
CA PHE A 18 -7.85 -4.63 -18.27
C PHE A 18 -8.79 -3.75 -19.09
N TYR A 19 -8.73 -2.44 -18.86
CA TYR A 19 -9.57 -1.48 -19.56
C TYR A 19 -8.77 -0.23 -19.94
N SER A 20 -9.02 0.29 -21.15
CA SER A 20 -8.56 1.61 -21.54
C SER A 20 -9.71 2.47 -22.07
N TYR A 21 -9.71 3.76 -21.70
CA TYR A 21 -10.75 4.68 -22.14
C TYR A 21 -10.61 5.06 -23.63
N ARG A 22 -9.40 5.08 -24.18
CA ARG A 22 -9.11 5.43 -25.58
C ARG A 22 -8.13 4.44 -26.20
N GLY A 23 -8.68 3.43 -26.89
CA GLY A 23 -7.95 2.48 -27.74
C GLY A 23 -7.70 1.12 -27.08
N GLY A 24 -8.11 0.04 -27.76
CA GLY A 24 -7.99 -1.34 -27.26
C GLY A 24 -6.59 -1.93 -27.36
N ALA A 25 -5.83 -1.63 -28.43
CA ALA A 25 -4.56 -2.31 -28.70
C ALA A 25 -3.52 -2.27 -27.55
N GLY A 26 -3.40 -1.13 -26.84
CA GLY A 26 -2.50 -1.05 -25.68
C GLY A 26 -2.95 -1.89 -24.48
N CYS A 27 -4.26 -2.03 -24.32
CA CYS A 27 -4.90 -2.85 -23.30
C CYS A 27 -4.67 -4.34 -23.58
N THR A 28 -4.99 -4.78 -24.80
CA THR A 28 -4.74 -6.14 -25.29
C THR A 28 -3.29 -6.57 -25.11
N MET A 29 -2.35 -5.69 -25.50
CA MET A 29 -0.92 -5.97 -25.35
C MET A 29 -0.48 -6.08 -23.90
N ALA A 30 -0.96 -5.20 -23.02
CA ALA A 30 -0.64 -5.27 -21.60
C ALA A 30 -1.18 -6.55 -20.96
N LEU A 31 -2.42 -6.92 -21.29
CA LEU A 31 -3.03 -8.15 -20.81
C LEU A 31 -2.25 -9.39 -21.28
N ALA A 32 -1.87 -9.44 -22.56
CA ALA A 32 -1.07 -10.53 -23.12
C ALA A 32 0.28 -10.70 -22.39
N HIS A 33 0.99 -9.60 -22.11
CA HIS A 33 2.25 -9.64 -21.36
C HIS A 33 2.05 -10.11 -19.92
N VAL A 34 1.05 -9.58 -19.22
CA VAL A 34 0.73 -10.00 -17.85
C VAL A 34 0.34 -11.48 -17.81
N GLY A 35 -0.45 -11.95 -18.77
CA GLY A 35 -0.84 -13.35 -18.88
C GLY A 35 0.35 -14.28 -19.08
N ALA A 36 1.29 -13.91 -19.96
CA ALA A 36 2.54 -14.63 -20.16
C ALA A 36 3.39 -14.68 -18.89
N LEU A 37 3.58 -13.53 -18.20
CA LEU A 37 4.38 -13.44 -16.98
C LEU A 37 3.79 -14.28 -15.83
N LEU A 38 2.47 -14.22 -15.63
CA LEU A 38 1.79 -15.02 -14.59
C LEU A 38 1.93 -16.53 -14.89
N ALA A 39 1.80 -16.93 -16.15
CA ALA A 39 1.94 -18.34 -16.55
C ALA A 39 3.39 -18.84 -16.45
N ASP A 40 4.39 -17.95 -16.52
CA ASP A 40 5.81 -18.25 -16.32
C ASP A 40 6.22 -18.32 -14.85
N ARG A 41 5.62 -17.49 -13.99
CA ARG A 41 6.03 -17.27 -12.59
C ARG A 41 5.26 -18.08 -11.56
N GLY A 42 4.05 -18.53 -11.89
CA GLY A 42 3.18 -19.20 -10.93
C GLY A 42 3.81 -20.47 -10.34
N PRO A 43 3.41 -20.90 -9.12
CA PRO A 43 3.73 -22.23 -8.64
C PRO A 43 3.35 -23.26 -9.71
N ALA A 44 4.20 -24.27 -9.93
CA ALA A 44 4.14 -25.13 -11.11
C ALA A 44 2.69 -25.56 -11.45
N GLY A 45 2.14 -24.96 -12.51
CA GLY A 45 0.83 -25.35 -13.06
C GLY A 45 -0.37 -24.45 -12.76
N THR A 46 -0.25 -23.29 -12.07
CA THR A 46 -1.39 -22.37 -11.88
C THR A 46 -1.92 -21.89 -13.25
N PRO A 47 -3.16 -22.24 -13.65
CA PRO A 47 -3.62 -21.95 -14.98
C PRO A 47 -4.12 -20.51 -15.12
N VAL A 48 -3.74 -19.88 -16.23
CA VAL A 48 -4.10 -18.51 -16.60
C VAL A 48 -5.05 -18.53 -17.78
N LEU A 49 -6.22 -17.90 -17.64
CA LEU A 49 -7.18 -17.69 -18.72
C LEU A 49 -7.15 -16.24 -19.16
N MET A 50 -6.92 -15.98 -20.44
CA MET A 50 -7.16 -14.69 -21.08
C MET A 50 -8.52 -14.74 -21.79
N VAL A 51 -9.31 -13.68 -21.66
CA VAL A 51 -10.64 -13.57 -22.28
C VAL A 51 -10.66 -12.34 -23.17
N ASP A 52 -10.81 -12.55 -24.47
CA ASP A 52 -10.93 -11.48 -25.47
C ASP A 52 -12.39 -10.99 -25.50
N TRP A 53 -12.70 -9.99 -24.66
CA TRP A 53 -14.05 -9.41 -24.57
C TRP A 53 -14.19 -8.12 -25.39
N ASP A 54 -13.14 -7.63 -26.04
CA ASP A 54 -13.27 -6.53 -27.02
C ASP A 54 -13.87 -7.07 -28.32
N LEU A 55 -15.16 -7.41 -28.28
CA LEU A 55 -15.83 -8.16 -29.36
C LEU A 55 -15.95 -7.36 -30.66
N ASP A 56 -15.88 -6.03 -30.58
CA ASP A 56 -15.90 -5.11 -31.71
C ASP A 56 -14.52 -5.02 -32.40
N ALA A 57 -13.44 -5.19 -31.64
CA ALA A 57 -12.06 -5.11 -32.13
C ALA A 57 -11.13 -6.13 -31.44
N PRO A 58 -11.36 -7.44 -31.61
CA PRO A 58 -10.65 -8.48 -30.88
C PRO A 58 -9.18 -8.55 -31.31
N GLY A 59 -8.25 -8.62 -30.36
CA GLY A 59 -6.81 -8.53 -30.64
C GLY A 59 -5.96 -9.65 -30.06
N LEU A 60 -6.46 -10.43 -29.09
CA LEU A 60 -5.61 -11.40 -28.39
C LEU A 60 -5.19 -12.57 -29.27
N HIS A 61 -6.00 -12.91 -30.27
CA HIS A 61 -5.72 -13.96 -31.24
C HIS A 61 -4.50 -13.65 -32.13
N GLU A 62 -4.12 -12.38 -32.29
CA GLU A 62 -2.91 -11.99 -33.03
C GLU A 62 -1.63 -12.34 -32.24
N ALA A 63 -1.66 -12.13 -30.92
CA ALA A 63 -0.55 -12.48 -30.04
C ALA A 63 -0.47 -14.00 -29.77
N PHE A 64 -1.62 -14.69 -29.83
CA PHE A 64 -1.74 -16.11 -29.53
C PHE A 64 -2.54 -16.83 -30.63
N PRO A 65 -1.90 -17.19 -31.75
CA PRO A 65 -2.60 -17.84 -32.85
C PRO A 65 -3.17 -19.20 -32.43
N ALA A 66 -4.50 -19.29 -32.43
CA ALA A 66 -5.25 -20.52 -32.31
C ALA A 66 -5.88 -20.89 -33.67
N GLY A 67 -6.18 -22.17 -33.89
CA GLY A 67 -6.78 -22.64 -35.16
C GLY A 67 -8.03 -21.83 -35.57
N PRO A 68 -8.30 -21.67 -36.88
CA PRO A 68 -9.47 -20.94 -37.36
C PRO A 68 -10.78 -21.57 -36.84
N ASP A 69 -11.82 -20.75 -36.67
CA ASP A 69 -13.22 -21.15 -36.34
C ASP A 69 -13.55 -21.66 -34.92
N ALA A 70 -12.71 -21.46 -33.92
CA ALA A 70 -13.06 -21.80 -32.54
C ALA A 70 -14.15 -20.85 -31.97
N PRO A 71 -15.20 -21.36 -31.30
CA PRO A 71 -16.19 -20.53 -30.63
C PRO A 71 -15.59 -19.80 -29.42
N GLY A 72 -16.22 -18.70 -29.01
CA GLY A 72 -15.73 -17.82 -27.96
C GLY A 72 -16.83 -17.21 -27.12
N VAL A 73 -16.59 -15.99 -26.62
CA VAL A 73 -17.51 -15.23 -25.76
C VAL A 73 -18.87 -15.04 -26.42
N VAL A 74 -18.92 -14.67 -27.71
CA VAL A 74 -20.18 -14.43 -28.44
C VAL A 74 -21.05 -15.69 -28.45
N GLU A 75 -20.49 -16.85 -28.85
CA GLU A 75 -21.26 -18.10 -28.89
C GLU A 75 -21.66 -18.57 -27.50
N LEU A 76 -20.79 -18.40 -26.50
CA LEU A 76 -21.05 -18.82 -25.12
C LEU A 76 -22.22 -18.04 -24.52
N PHE A 77 -22.21 -16.72 -24.67
CA PHE A 77 -23.27 -15.86 -24.13
C PHE A 77 -24.56 -15.94 -24.93
N ALA A 78 -24.51 -16.24 -26.23
CA ALA A 78 -25.70 -16.62 -26.99
C ALA A 78 -26.33 -17.92 -26.44
N ALA A 79 -25.52 -18.92 -26.09
CA ALA A 79 -26.01 -20.16 -25.50
C ALA A 79 -26.63 -19.94 -24.10
N TYR A 80 -26.03 -19.08 -23.26
CA TYR A 80 -26.62 -18.70 -21.97
C TYR A 80 -27.95 -17.95 -22.13
N ARG A 81 -28.04 -17.01 -23.06
CA ARG A 81 -29.29 -16.32 -23.41
C ARG A 81 -30.38 -17.33 -23.78
N ASP A 82 -30.07 -18.25 -24.69
CA ASP A 82 -31.04 -19.25 -25.15
C ASP A 82 -31.49 -20.18 -24.02
N GLN A 83 -30.59 -20.50 -23.09
CA GLN A 83 -30.90 -21.30 -21.90
C GLN A 83 -31.76 -20.54 -20.89
N LEU A 84 -31.52 -19.24 -20.68
CA LEU A 84 -32.39 -18.38 -19.88
C LEU A 84 -33.79 -18.29 -20.48
N LEU A 85 -33.91 -18.10 -21.79
CA LEU A 85 -35.21 -18.05 -22.48
C LEU A 85 -36.00 -19.36 -22.35
N ARG A 86 -35.30 -20.51 -22.34
CA ARG A 86 -35.93 -21.82 -22.09
C ARG A 86 -36.44 -21.95 -20.65
N ARG A 87 -35.66 -21.49 -19.67
CA ARG A 87 -35.98 -21.61 -18.23
C ARG A 87 -37.00 -20.57 -17.75
N GLY A 88 -36.93 -19.33 -18.23
CA GLY A 88 -37.87 -18.26 -17.88
C GLY A 88 -39.30 -18.46 -18.39
N ARG A 89 -39.53 -19.44 -19.28
CA ARG A 89 -40.88 -19.90 -19.68
C ARG A 89 -41.47 -20.96 -18.75
N ALA A 90 -40.68 -21.50 -17.80
CA ALA A 90 -41.06 -22.63 -16.97
C ALA A 90 -41.38 -22.27 -15.50
N ASP A 91 -40.82 -21.18 -14.96
CA ASP A 91 -41.06 -20.74 -13.57
C ASP A 91 -41.57 -19.29 -13.55
N GLY A 92 -42.81 -19.11 -13.12
CA GLY A 92 -43.34 -17.83 -12.64
C GLY A 92 -43.51 -17.91 -11.14
N GLY A 93 -42.52 -17.43 -10.38
CA GLY A 93 -42.54 -17.48 -8.91
C GLY A 93 -41.40 -16.68 -8.28
N ASP A 94 -41.69 -16.08 -7.12
CA ASP A 94 -41.03 -14.97 -6.45
C ASP A 94 -39.60 -15.21 -5.89
N ASP A 95 -38.78 -14.16 -6.04
CA ASP A 95 -37.97 -13.42 -5.04
C ASP A 95 -36.96 -14.11 -4.08
N ASP A 96 -36.30 -15.22 -4.47
CA ASP A 96 -35.05 -15.65 -3.79
C ASP A 96 -33.99 -16.28 -4.74
N GLY A 97 -34.17 -16.17 -6.06
CA GLY A 97 -33.62 -17.14 -7.04
C GLY A 97 -32.58 -16.69 -8.06
N GLY A 98 -32.09 -15.45 -8.05
CA GLY A 98 -31.22 -14.92 -9.11
C GLY A 98 -29.89 -15.66 -9.28
N GLU A 99 -29.18 -15.94 -8.17
CA GLU A 99 -27.91 -16.68 -8.21
C GLU A 99 -28.10 -18.16 -8.52
N ALA A 100 -29.15 -18.79 -7.98
CA ALA A 100 -29.47 -20.18 -8.27
C ALA A 100 -29.80 -20.37 -9.76
N LEU A 101 -30.58 -19.45 -10.35
CA LEU A 101 -30.84 -19.42 -11.79
C LEU A 101 -29.55 -19.24 -12.59
N ALA A 102 -28.69 -18.28 -12.21
CA ALA A 102 -27.40 -18.07 -12.86
C ALA A 102 -26.55 -19.34 -12.84
N GLN A 103 -26.38 -19.97 -11.67
CA GLN A 103 -25.61 -21.21 -11.52
C GLN A 103 -26.20 -22.36 -12.36
N ALA A 104 -27.53 -22.50 -12.40
CA ALA A 104 -28.22 -23.53 -13.19
C ALA A 104 -28.11 -23.29 -14.71
N VAL A 105 -28.00 -22.03 -15.15
CA VAL A 105 -27.75 -21.67 -16.55
C VAL A 105 -26.29 -21.97 -16.92
N LEU A 106 -25.35 -21.55 -16.08
CA LEU A 106 -23.92 -21.78 -16.28
C LEU A 106 -23.59 -23.27 -16.33
N ALA A 107 -24.15 -24.07 -15.41
CA ALA A 107 -23.92 -25.52 -15.36
C ALA A 107 -24.53 -26.29 -16.55
N ALA A 108 -25.46 -25.68 -17.31
CA ALA A 108 -26.11 -26.33 -18.43
C ALA A 108 -25.35 -26.20 -19.76
N ILE A 109 -24.36 -25.31 -19.83
CA ILE A 109 -23.54 -25.08 -21.03
C ILE A 109 -22.10 -25.51 -20.73
N ASP A 110 -21.52 -26.30 -21.62
CA ASP A 110 -20.11 -26.68 -21.51
C ASP A 110 -19.20 -25.52 -21.96
N TRP A 111 -18.83 -24.67 -20.99
CA TRP A 111 -17.96 -23.53 -21.23
C TRP A 111 -16.54 -23.92 -21.69
N GLN A 112 -16.09 -25.15 -21.39
CA GLN A 112 -14.72 -25.60 -21.72
C GLN A 112 -14.51 -25.68 -23.23
N HIS A 113 -15.59 -25.92 -24.00
CA HIS A 113 -15.56 -25.91 -25.46
C HIS A 113 -15.22 -24.54 -26.06
N HIS A 114 -15.35 -23.46 -25.27
CA HIS A 114 -15.08 -22.09 -25.69
C HIS A 114 -13.70 -21.59 -25.25
N VAL A 115 -12.87 -22.47 -24.67
CA VAL A 115 -11.53 -22.16 -24.18
C VAL A 115 -10.51 -23.01 -24.90
N VAL A 116 -9.47 -22.37 -25.45
CA VAL A 116 -8.38 -23.04 -26.14
C VAL A 116 -7.08 -22.87 -25.38
N ARG A 117 -6.27 -23.93 -25.33
CA ARG A 117 -4.90 -23.84 -24.82
C ARG A 117 -4.02 -23.23 -25.92
N VAL A 118 -3.30 -22.15 -25.59
CA VAL A 118 -2.50 -21.39 -26.56
C VAL A 118 -1.00 -21.59 -26.39
N ASP A 119 -0.58 -22.19 -25.28
CA ASP A 119 0.83 -22.50 -25.02
C ASP A 119 0.95 -23.94 -24.49
N GLN A 120 1.85 -24.72 -25.09
CA GLN A 120 2.09 -26.11 -24.69
C GLN A 120 3.05 -26.23 -23.49
N ARG A 121 3.92 -25.23 -23.29
CA ARG A 121 4.91 -25.18 -22.21
C ARG A 121 4.33 -24.59 -20.93
N ARG A 122 3.42 -23.62 -21.07
CA ARG A 122 2.79 -22.90 -19.96
C ARG A 122 1.32 -23.28 -19.84
N PRO A 123 0.70 -23.20 -18.64
CA PRO A 123 -0.73 -23.43 -18.47
C PRO A 123 -1.54 -22.18 -18.88
N LEU A 124 -1.37 -21.73 -20.13
CA LEU A 124 -1.98 -20.51 -20.67
C LEU A 124 -3.12 -20.83 -21.64
N PHE A 125 -4.28 -20.24 -21.37
CA PHE A 125 -5.53 -20.49 -22.07
C PHE A 125 -6.14 -19.18 -22.58
N LEU A 126 -6.92 -19.29 -23.65
CA LEU A 126 -7.60 -18.17 -24.31
C LEU A 126 -9.07 -18.53 -24.53
N MET A 127 -9.98 -17.68 -24.07
CA MET A 127 -11.35 -17.59 -24.55
C MET A 127 -11.41 -16.47 -25.59
N ARG A 128 -11.63 -16.83 -26.85
CA ARG A 128 -11.67 -15.86 -27.96
C ARG A 128 -12.93 -15.01 -27.89
N ALA A 129 -12.97 -13.90 -28.63
CA ALA A 129 -14.18 -13.10 -28.78
C ALA A 129 -15.32 -13.91 -29.42
N GLY A 130 -14.99 -14.73 -30.43
CA GLY A 130 -15.93 -15.60 -31.12
C GLY A 130 -15.29 -16.20 -32.37
N ARG A 131 -16.09 -16.80 -33.24
CA ARG A 131 -15.59 -17.19 -34.57
C ARG A 131 -15.47 -15.95 -35.45
N LEU A 132 -14.25 -15.60 -35.81
CA LEU A 132 -13.92 -14.42 -36.62
C LEU A 132 -14.12 -14.70 -38.13
N ASP A 133 -15.34 -15.07 -38.49
CA ASP A 133 -15.80 -15.29 -39.88
C ASP A 133 -16.74 -14.15 -40.32
N ASP A 134 -17.22 -14.21 -41.56
CA ASP A 134 -18.13 -13.20 -42.14
C ASP A 134 -19.44 -13.02 -41.33
N GLY A 135 -19.81 -14.01 -40.51
CA GLY A 135 -21.00 -13.99 -39.64
C GLY A 135 -20.75 -13.50 -38.21
N HIS A 136 -19.52 -13.09 -37.85
CA HIS A 136 -19.19 -12.58 -36.50
C HIS A 136 -20.06 -11.37 -36.13
N ALA A 137 -20.09 -10.35 -36.99
CA ALA A 137 -20.81 -9.10 -36.73
C ALA A 137 -22.31 -9.33 -36.55
N GLN A 138 -22.90 -10.24 -37.33
CA GLN A 138 -24.33 -10.58 -37.21
C GLN A 138 -24.64 -11.27 -35.87
N ARG A 139 -23.77 -12.19 -35.43
CA ARG A 139 -23.94 -12.86 -34.13
C ARG A 139 -23.79 -11.90 -32.97
N LEU A 140 -22.80 -11.02 -33.02
CA LEU A 140 -22.58 -9.98 -32.01
C LEU A 140 -23.79 -9.04 -31.92
N ALA A 141 -24.32 -8.58 -33.06
CA ALA A 141 -25.51 -7.73 -33.10
C ALA A 141 -26.76 -8.40 -32.52
N GLY A 142 -26.82 -9.74 -32.54
CA GLY A 142 -27.90 -10.51 -31.91
C GLY A 142 -27.80 -10.65 -30.38
N LEU A 143 -26.71 -10.16 -29.76
CA LEU A 143 -26.46 -10.29 -28.33
C LEU A 143 -26.76 -8.99 -27.59
N ASP A 144 -27.96 -8.90 -27.03
CA ASP A 144 -28.39 -7.78 -26.19
C ASP A 144 -27.93 -7.97 -24.74
N TRP A 145 -26.83 -7.31 -24.37
CA TRP A 145 -26.24 -7.36 -23.04
C TRP A 145 -27.14 -6.81 -21.94
N GLU A 146 -27.94 -5.78 -22.26
CA GLU A 146 -28.81 -5.12 -21.29
C GLU A 146 -30.02 -6.02 -20.99
N ALA A 147 -30.65 -6.57 -22.04
CA ALA A 147 -31.71 -7.56 -21.86
C ALA A 147 -31.22 -8.80 -21.11
N LEU A 148 -29.99 -9.26 -21.38
CA LEU A 148 -29.40 -10.40 -20.67
C LEU A 148 -29.15 -10.09 -19.19
N PHE A 149 -28.64 -8.89 -18.88
CA PHE A 149 -28.47 -8.42 -17.50
C PHE A 149 -29.80 -8.35 -16.76
N HIS A 150 -30.84 -7.77 -17.37
CA HIS A 150 -32.16 -7.70 -16.73
C HIS A 150 -32.80 -9.07 -16.54
N ALA A 151 -32.57 -10.02 -17.45
CA ALA A 151 -33.07 -11.38 -17.33
C ALA A 151 -32.42 -12.15 -16.17
N CYS A 152 -31.12 -11.92 -15.89
CA CYS A 152 -30.42 -12.55 -14.78
C CYS A 152 -29.20 -11.70 -14.34
N PRO A 153 -29.38 -10.75 -13.41
CA PRO A 153 -28.29 -9.84 -13.00
C PRO A 153 -27.07 -10.56 -12.40
N ALA A 154 -27.31 -11.69 -11.73
CA ALA A 154 -26.27 -12.51 -11.12
C ALA A 154 -25.41 -13.28 -12.14
N LEU A 155 -25.85 -13.42 -13.39
CA LEU A 155 -25.20 -14.26 -14.41
C LEU A 155 -23.71 -13.95 -14.57
N PHE A 156 -23.37 -12.67 -14.78
CA PHE A 156 -21.99 -12.25 -15.02
C PHE A 156 -21.11 -12.45 -13.79
N ARG A 157 -21.62 -12.16 -12.59
CA ARG A 157 -20.90 -12.40 -11.33
C ARG A 157 -20.62 -13.89 -11.13
N CYS A 158 -21.64 -14.72 -11.27
CA CYS A 158 -21.49 -16.17 -11.14
C CYS A 158 -20.58 -16.74 -12.23
N PHE A 159 -20.58 -16.16 -13.43
CA PHE A 159 -19.67 -16.53 -14.51
C PHE A 159 -18.21 -16.24 -14.14
N GLY A 160 -17.92 -15.03 -13.65
CA GLY A 160 -16.58 -14.69 -13.16
C GLY A 160 -16.12 -15.59 -12.01
N ALA A 161 -17.00 -15.86 -11.04
CA ALA A 161 -16.73 -16.77 -9.93
C ALA A 161 -16.48 -18.22 -10.38
N MET A 162 -17.23 -18.70 -11.38
CA MET A 162 -17.01 -20.01 -11.99
C MET A 162 -15.62 -20.10 -12.63
N LEU A 163 -15.22 -19.10 -13.43
CA LEU A 163 -13.89 -19.10 -14.04
C LEU A 163 -12.78 -19.04 -12.98
N ALA A 164 -12.93 -18.20 -11.95
CA ALA A 164 -11.99 -18.07 -10.84
C ALA A 164 -11.81 -19.37 -10.01
N ARG A 165 -12.77 -20.29 -10.05
CA ARG A 165 -12.63 -21.62 -9.43
C ARG A 165 -11.75 -22.58 -10.24
N HIS A 166 -11.57 -22.31 -11.54
CA HIS A 166 -10.81 -23.16 -12.45
C HIS A 166 -9.44 -22.57 -12.83
N PHE A 167 -9.30 -21.25 -12.77
CA PHE A 167 -8.09 -20.53 -13.11
C PHE A 167 -7.60 -19.71 -11.93
N GLY A 168 -6.30 -19.77 -11.63
CA GLY A 168 -5.70 -18.91 -10.61
C GLY A 168 -5.73 -17.44 -11.03
N HIS A 169 -5.70 -17.19 -12.35
CA HIS A 169 -5.82 -15.85 -12.93
C HIS A 169 -6.75 -15.89 -14.14
N VAL A 170 -7.78 -15.05 -14.11
CA VAL A 170 -8.67 -14.77 -15.25
C VAL A 170 -8.45 -13.32 -15.66
N LEU A 171 -7.91 -13.09 -16.85
CA LEU A 171 -7.62 -11.77 -17.38
C LEU A 171 -8.62 -11.43 -18.49
N VAL A 172 -9.37 -10.34 -18.35
CA VAL A 172 -10.42 -9.93 -19.30
C VAL A 172 -9.97 -8.68 -20.06
N ASP A 173 -9.90 -8.76 -21.37
CA ASP A 173 -9.64 -7.62 -22.25
C ASP A 173 -10.97 -6.91 -22.52
N ALA A 174 -11.21 -5.78 -21.87
CA ALA A 174 -12.49 -5.09 -21.97
C ALA A 174 -12.57 -4.20 -23.22
N PRO A 175 -13.76 -4.07 -23.84
CA PRO A 175 -13.97 -3.08 -24.88
C PRO A 175 -13.83 -1.67 -24.28
N HIS A 176 -13.31 -0.76 -25.10
CA HIS A 176 -13.16 0.64 -24.76
C HIS A 176 -14.53 1.36 -24.73
N GLY A 177 -14.61 2.49 -24.00
CA GLY A 177 -15.78 3.35 -24.01
C GLY A 177 -16.86 2.98 -22.99
N ARG A 178 -18.15 3.17 -23.35
CA ARG A 178 -19.30 3.11 -22.40
C ARG A 178 -20.39 2.12 -22.84
N SER A 179 -20.06 1.11 -23.63
CA SER A 179 -21.04 0.09 -24.05
C SER A 179 -21.53 -0.75 -22.86
N ALA A 180 -22.67 -1.41 -23.01
CA ALA A 180 -23.16 -2.37 -22.01
C ALA A 180 -22.14 -3.48 -21.74
N GLY A 181 -21.44 -3.96 -22.78
CA GLY A 181 -20.32 -4.91 -22.65
C GLY A 181 -19.15 -4.36 -21.82
N ALA A 182 -18.78 -3.08 -22.00
CA ALA A 182 -17.79 -2.42 -21.16
C ALA A 182 -18.26 -2.31 -19.70
N GLY A 183 -19.56 -2.05 -19.48
CA GLY A 183 -20.17 -2.05 -18.15
C GLY A 183 -20.05 -3.40 -17.44
N VAL A 184 -20.34 -4.50 -18.14
CA VAL A 184 -20.16 -5.87 -17.63
C VAL A 184 -18.70 -6.09 -17.20
N CYS A 185 -17.75 -5.75 -18.07
CA CYS A 185 -16.32 -5.99 -17.83
C CYS A 185 -15.73 -5.11 -16.72
N THR A 186 -16.25 -3.90 -16.51
CA THR A 186 -15.68 -2.96 -15.53
C THR A 186 -16.39 -2.97 -14.18
N ALA A 187 -17.68 -3.31 -14.13
CA ALA A 187 -18.49 -3.26 -12.91
C ALA A 187 -18.87 -4.64 -12.37
N LEU A 188 -19.17 -5.63 -13.21
CA LEU A 188 -19.78 -6.89 -12.78
C LEU A 188 -18.76 -8.03 -12.61
N LEU A 189 -17.85 -8.19 -13.56
CA LEU A 189 -16.88 -9.30 -13.59
C LEU A 189 -15.70 -9.18 -12.60
N PRO A 190 -14.98 -8.04 -12.51
CA PRO A 190 -13.66 -8.04 -11.92
C PRO A 190 -13.67 -8.05 -10.39
N GLN A 191 -12.70 -8.69 -9.75
CA GLN A 191 -12.27 -8.23 -8.42
C GLN A 191 -11.17 -7.18 -8.52
N ARG A 192 -10.47 -7.12 -9.66
CA ARG A 192 -9.38 -6.19 -9.94
C ARG A 192 -9.60 -5.49 -11.27
N LEU A 193 -9.44 -4.17 -11.31
CA LEU A 193 -9.61 -3.36 -12.52
C LEU A 193 -8.33 -2.59 -12.79
N VAL A 194 -7.61 -2.99 -13.84
CA VAL A 194 -6.42 -2.31 -14.34
C VAL A 194 -6.85 -1.26 -15.36
N LEU A 195 -6.59 0.01 -15.05
CA LEU A 195 -6.97 1.15 -15.88
C LEU A 195 -5.76 1.66 -16.64
N LEU A 196 -5.64 1.31 -17.91
CA LEU A 196 -4.58 1.82 -18.78
C LEU A 196 -4.96 3.18 -19.35
N PHE A 197 -4.11 4.17 -19.14
CA PHE A 197 -4.40 5.55 -19.53
C PHE A 197 -3.20 6.27 -20.11
N ASP A 198 -3.45 7.11 -21.10
CA ASP A 198 -2.56 8.21 -21.44
C ASP A 198 -2.87 9.42 -20.57
N ALA A 199 -1.84 10.21 -20.23
CA ALA A 199 -2.01 11.36 -19.36
C ALA A 199 -2.60 12.59 -20.10
N ASN A 200 -3.66 12.36 -20.87
CA ASN A 200 -4.43 13.40 -21.53
C ASN A 200 -5.71 13.71 -20.74
N ARG A 201 -6.19 14.95 -20.83
CA ARG A 201 -7.34 15.41 -20.03
C ARG A 201 -8.64 14.65 -20.32
N PRO A 202 -9.06 14.46 -21.59
CA PRO A 202 -10.32 13.75 -21.88
C PRO A 202 -10.32 12.28 -21.42
N GLY A 203 -9.15 11.64 -21.40
CA GLY A 203 -8.93 10.28 -20.91
C GLY A 203 -9.05 10.21 -19.39
N LEU A 204 -8.37 11.11 -18.69
CA LEU A 204 -8.45 11.23 -17.23
C LEU A 204 -9.88 11.54 -16.75
N ASP A 205 -10.58 12.48 -17.38
CA ASP A 205 -11.98 12.81 -17.04
C ASP A 205 -12.91 11.60 -17.27
N GLY A 206 -12.66 10.85 -18.35
CA GLY A 206 -13.37 9.62 -18.67
C GLY A 206 -13.18 8.51 -17.63
N LEU A 207 -11.97 8.38 -17.10
CA LEU A 207 -11.61 7.40 -16.07
C LEU A 207 -12.09 7.81 -14.69
N GLU A 208 -12.01 9.09 -14.32
CA GLU A 208 -12.62 9.59 -13.09
C GLU A 208 -14.12 9.25 -13.07
N SER A 209 -14.82 9.56 -14.17
CA SER A 209 -16.23 9.22 -14.32
C SER A 209 -16.46 7.71 -14.24
N LEU A 210 -15.56 6.88 -14.79
CA LEU A 210 -15.67 5.42 -14.72
C LEU A 210 -15.53 4.92 -13.29
N VAL A 211 -14.47 5.33 -12.58
CA VAL A 211 -14.21 4.92 -11.21
C VAL A 211 -15.41 5.25 -10.32
N GLN A 212 -15.92 6.48 -10.39
CA GLN A 212 -17.10 6.90 -9.63
C GLN A 212 -18.32 6.02 -9.94
N ARG A 213 -18.59 5.73 -11.22
CA ARG A 213 -19.74 4.89 -11.62
C ARG A 213 -19.59 3.46 -11.09
N VAL A 214 -18.44 2.82 -11.28
CA VAL A 214 -18.27 1.40 -10.91
C VAL A 214 -18.24 1.20 -9.39
N THR A 215 -17.66 2.13 -8.64
CA THR A 215 -17.62 2.06 -7.18
C THR A 215 -18.99 2.34 -6.59
N THR A 216 -19.72 3.35 -7.10
CA THR A 216 -21.10 3.65 -6.67
C THR A 216 -22.04 2.47 -6.97
N PHE A 217 -21.94 1.90 -8.18
CA PHE A 217 -22.75 0.75 -8.58
C PHE A 217 -22.54 -0.47 -7.66
N ARG A 218 -21.30 -0.73 -7.24
CA ARG A 218 -20.99 -1.87 -6.36
C ARG A 218 -21.44 -1.70 -4.91
N VAL A 219 -21.65 -0.46 -4.47
CA VAL A 219 -22.22 -0.17 -3.15
C VAL A 219 -23.74 -0.29 -3.17
N SER A 220 -24.41 0.02 -4.29
CA SER A 220 -25.88 0.12 -4.35
C SER A 220 -26.63 -1.18 -4.61
N GLN A 221 -25.97 -2.24 -5.09
CA GLN A 221 -26.66 -3.43 -5.64
C GLN A 221 -26.89 -4.59 -4.65
N ASP A 222 -26.10 -4.79 -3.60
CA ASP A 222 -26.08 -6.10 -2.90
C ASP A 222 -26.14 -6.05 -1.35
N GLY A 223 -26.44 -4.90 -0.71
CA GLY A 223 -26.51 -4.80 0.76
C GLY A 223 -25.16 -4.93 1.49
N GLU A 224 -24.22 -5.69 0.93
CA GLU A 224 -22.79 -5.71 1.25
C GLU A 224 -21.96 -5.21 0.06
N PRO A 225 -21.02 -4.26 0.26
CA PRO A 225 -20.19 -3.73 -0.82
C PRO A 225 -19.23 -4.79 -1.35
N ARG A 226 -19.35 -5.13 -2.64
CA ARG A 226 -18.43 -6.06 -3.31
C ARG A 226 -17.04 -5.43 -3.48
N ALA A 227 -16.00 -6.14 -3.05
CA ALA A 227 -14.62 -5.68 -3.19
C ALA A 227 -14.23 -5.50 -4.66
N LEU A 228 -13.75 -4.31 -5.02
CA LEU A 228 -13.10 -3.99 -6.29
C LEU A 228 -11.80 -3.27 -5.97
N MET A 229 -10.66 -3.76 -6.44
CA MET A 229 -9.40 -3.03 -6.36
C MET A 229 -9.03 -2.41 -7.71
N ILE A 230 -8.72 -1.12 -7.73
CA ILE A 230 -8.43 -0.37 -8.96
C ILE A 230 -6.94 -0.07 -9.04
N TYR A 231 -6.32 -0.43 -10.16
CA TYR A 231 -4.90 -0.23 -10.44
C TYR A 231 -4.74 0.74 -11.63
N PRO A 232 -4.50 2.03 -11.40
CA PRO A 232 -4.22 2.98 -12.47
C PRO A 232 -2.85 2.70 -13.08
N VAL A 233 -2.74 2.54 -14.39
CA VAL A 233 -1.47 2.25 -15.07
C VAL A 233 -1.21 3.29 -16.16
N PRO A 234 -0.25 4.21 -15.96
CA PRO A 234 0.12 5.15 -17.00
C PRO A 234 0.78 4.39 -18.14
N ALA A 235 0.24 4.56 -19.34
CA ALA A 235 0.68 3.93 -20.58
C ALA A 235 1.15 5.01 -21.58
N ARG A 236 2.02 4.61 -22.51
CA ARG A 236 2.50 5.46 -23.63
C ARG A 236 3.26 6.73 -23.17
N MET A 237 3.94 6.66 -22.03
CA MET A 237 4.78 7.77 -21.54
C MET A 237 6.17 7.73 -22.19
N ALA A 238 6.67 8.86 -22.67
CA ALA A 238 8.01 8.97 -23.24
C ALA A 238 9.10 8.76 -22.15
N ALA A 239 10.09 7.92 -22.47
CA ALA A 239 11.11 7.46 -21.52
C ALA A 239 12.27 8.46 -21.33
N ASP A 240 12.37 9.50 -22.13
CA ASP A 240 13.55 10.36 -22.24
C ASP A 240 13.53 11.65 -21.39
N ASP A 241 12.36 12.16 -20.95
CA ASP A 241 12.28 13.38 -20.13
C ASP A 241 11.70 13.16 -18.72
N THR A 242 12.58 13.05 -17.72
CA THR A 242 12.23 12.92 -16.30
C THR A 242 11.47 14.14 -15.76
N GLY A 243 11.78 15.35 -16.22
CA GLY A 243 11.13 16.58 -15.80
C GLY A 243 9.70 16.66 -16.33
N GLN A 244 9.50 16.34 -17.60
CA GLN A 244 8.17 16.24 -18.21
C GLN A 244 7.33 15.14 -17.54
N ARG A 245 7.90 13.97 -17.24
CA ARG A 245 7.19 12.92 -16.50
C ARG A 245 6.72 13.39 -15.13
N ALA A 246 7.61 14.04 -14.36
CA ALA A 246 7.25 14.57 -13.06
C ALA A 246 6.14 15.64 -13.16
N ARG A 247 6.23 16.52 -14.17
CA ARG A 247 5.23 17.56 -14.44
C ARG A 247 3.87 16.99 -14.83
N VAL A 248 3.82 15.96 -15.66
CA VAL A 248 2.57 15.28 -16.06
C VAL A 248 1.96 14.48 -14.91
N ARG A 249 2.82 13.89 -14.05
CA ARG A 249 2.41 13.12 -12.87
C ARG A 249 1.84 14.01 -11.76
N ARG A 250 2.63 15.00 -11.33
CA ARG A 250 2.31 15.89 -10.20
C ARG A 250 1.42 17.05 -10.61
N GLY A 251 1.40 17.39 -11.89
CA GLY A 251 0.74 18.56 -12.42
C GLY A 251 1.64 19.80 -12.34
N ASP A 252 1.12 20.89 -12.89
CA ASP A 252 1.72 22.21 -12.87
C ASP A 252 0.61 23.25 -12.69
N PRO A 253 0.39 23.73 -11.46
CA PRO A 253 -0.62 24.74 -11.19
C PRO A 253 -0.41 26.04 -11.97
N ALA A 254 0.84 26.42 -12.25
CA ALA A 254 1.16 27.63 -13.01
C ALA A 254 0.79 27.50 -14.50
N ALA A 255 0.78 26.27 -15.02
CA ALA A 255 0.35 25.95 -16.38
C ALA A 255 -1.09 25.42 -16.48
N GLY A 256 -1.83 25.35 -15.38
CA GLY A 256 -3.18 24.78 -15.35
C GLY A 256 -3.25 23.29 -15.74
N LEU A 257 -2.14 22.56 -15.57
CA LEU A 257 -2.04 21.13 -15.86
C LEU A 257 -2.40 20.32 -14.62
N PRO A 258 -3.56 19.64 -14.57
CA PRO A 258 -3.86 18.71 -13.49
C PRO A 258 -2.94 17.48 -13.62
N GLY A 259 -2.24 17.13 -12.54
CA GLY A 259 -1.46 15.89 -12.49
C GLY A 259 -2.37 14.67 -12.39
N TYR A 260 -2.01 13.58 -13.08
CA TYR A 260 -2.81 12.35 -12.97
C TYR A 260 -2.76 11.74 -11.56
N GLN A 261 -1.65 11.90 -10.83
CA GLN A 261 -1.52 11.31 -9.50
C GLN A 261 -2.48 11.97 -8.49
N PRO A 262 -2.51 13.31 -8.33
CA PRO A 262 -3.49 13.97 -7.46
C PRO A 262 -4.95 13.61 -7.80
N LEU A 263 -5.26 13.40 -9.08
CA LEU A 263 -6.58 12.95 -9.52
C LEU A 263 -6.89 11.55 -8.99
N PHE A 264 -6.02 10.56 -9.21
CA PHE A 264 -6.25 9.20 -8.70
C PHE A 264 -6.22 9.13 -7.18
N GLU A 265 -5.36 9.91 -6.51
CA GLU A 265 -5.34 9.98 -5.05
C GLU A 265 -6.69 10.45 -4.50
N ARG A 266 -7.26 11.52 -5.07
CA ARG A 266 -8.59 12.01 -4.71
C ARG A 266 -9.67 10.97 -4.99
N VAL A 267 -9.75 10.48 -6.23
CA VAL A 267 -10.86 9.62 -6.67
C VAL A 267 -10.84 8.27 -5.94
N LEU A 268 -9.67 7.70 -5.67
CA LEU A 268 -9.55 6.48 -4.87
C LEU A 268 -9.82 6.76 -3.39
N ALA A 269 -9.36 7.88 -2.83
CA ALA A 269 -9.67 8.26 -1.45
C ALA A 269 -11.19 8.34 -1.23
N ASP A 270 -11.90 9.01 -2.15
CA ASP A 270 -13.35 9.12 -2.13
C ASP A 270 -14.02 7.75 -2.29
N ALA A 271 -13.57 6.95 -3.27
CA ALA A 271 -14.14 5.63 -3.56
C ALA A 271 -14.00 4.62 -2.41
N TYR A 272 -12.89 4.68 -1.67
CA TYR A 272 -12.61 3.73 -0.59
C TYR A 272 -12.86 4.31 0.80
N GLY A 273 -13.24 5.58 0.94
CA GLY A 273 -13.50 6.22 2.23
C GLY A 273 -12.22 6.45 3.05
N ALA A 274 -11.10 6.72 2.38
CA ALA A 274 -9.84 7.08 3.02
C ALA A 274 -9.74 8.62 3.12
N PRO A 275 -9.33 9.19 4.27
CA PRO A 275 -9.20 10.65 4.42
C PRO A 275 -8.10 11.23 3.52
N SER A 276 -7.06 10.44 3.28
CA SER A 276 -6.01 10.68 2.30
C SER A 276 -5.27 9.38 2.03
N LEU A 277 -4.65 9.28 0.86
CA LEU A 277 -3.77 8.18 0.49
C LEU A 277 -2.68 8.71 -0.45
N SER A 278 -1.55 8.00 -0.53
CA SER A 278 -0.43 8.36 -1.40
C SER A 278 -0.15 7.24 -2.39
N LEU A 279 -0.04 7.60 -3.67
CA LEU A 279 0.36 6.70 -4.75
C LEU A 279 1.84 6.87 -5.13
N ASP A 280 2.64 7.52 -4.26
CA ASP A 280 4.05 7.83 -4.53
C ASP A 280 4.85 6.59 -4.86
N SER A 281 4.82 5.60 -3.96
CA SER A 281 5.57 4.36 -4.12
C SER A 281 5.11 3.56 -5.34
N TYR A 282 3.82 3.61 -5.67
CA TYR A 282 3.26 2.84 -6.78
C TYR A 282 3.62 3.45 -8.12
N PHE A 283 3.39 4.76 -8.33
CA PHE A 283 3.75 5.42 -9.59
C PHE A 283 5.27 5.66 -9.76
N ASN A 284 6.08 5.39 -8.73
CA ASN A 284 7.54 5.32 -8.88
C ASN A 284 7.98 4.06 -9.64
N GLU A 285 7.20 2.98 -9.56
CA GLU A 285 7.56 1.67 -10.09
C GLU A 285 6.68 1.25 -11.28
N VAL A 286 5.40 1.61 -11.27
CA VAL A 286 4.42 1.19 -12.28
C VAL A 286 4.30 2.26 -13.37
N LEU A 287 5.05 2.04 -14.45
CA LEU A 287 5.03 2.86 -15.66
C LEU A 287 5.20 1.97 -16.89
N VAL A 288 4.14 1.76 -17.68
CA VAL A 288 4.22 0.88 -18.86
C VAL A 288 4.72 1.69 -20.07
N PRO A 289 5.93 1.41 -20.60
CA PRO A 289 6.47 2.11 -21.76
C PRO A 289 5.74 1.68 -23.05
N HIS A 290 5.88 2.46 -24.11
CA HIS A 290 5.36 2.07 -25.42
C HIS A 290 6.17 0.88 -25.97
N VAL A 291 5.57 -0.31 -26.05
CA VAL A 291 6.18 -1.46 -26.74
C VAL A 291 5.37 -1.75 -27.99
N ARG A 292 6.04 -1.91 -29.13
CA ARG A 292 5.40 -2.24 -30.41
C ARG A 292 5.41 -3.73 -30.73
N GLU A 293 6.02 -4.57 -29.89
CA GLU A 293 6.14 -6.01 -30.14
C GLU A 293 5.81 -6.84 -28.88
N PRO A 294 5.03 -7.93 -29.00
CA PRO A 294 4.87 -8.90 -27.93
C PRO A 294 6.22 -9.57 -27.65
N ALA A 295 6.58 -9.69 -26.38
CA ALA A 295 7.73 -10.49 -25.95
C ALA A 295 7.50 -11.98 -26.27
N GLY A 296 7.86 -12.36 -27.49
CA GLY A 296 7.72 -13.72 -28.03
C GLY A 296 8.70 -14.07 -29.15
N ALA A 297 9.49 -13.10 -29.66
CA ALA A 297 10.56 -13.36 -30.61
C ALA A 297 11.92 -13.12 -29.94
N ALA A 298 12.59 -14.23 -29.57
CA ALA A 298 14.02 -14.36 -29.35
C ALA A 298 14.76 -13.28 -28.51
N GLY A 299 15.01 -13.61 -27.23
CA GLY A 299 16.39 -13.68 -26.75
C GLY A 299 17.20 -12.40 -26.51
N ASP A 300 16.59 -11.22 -26.33
CA ASP A 300 17.35 -10.04 -25.92
C ASP A 300 17.09 -9.70 -24.44
N ARG A 301 17.92 -10.25 -23.55
CA ARG A 301 18.05 -9.76 -22.18
C ARG A 301 18.84 -8.45 -22.25
N GLY A 302 18.14 -7.39 -22.62
CA GLY A 302 18.62 -6.01 -22.47
C GLY A 302 18.96 -5.71 -21.02
N ASP A 303 19.89 -4.77 -20.86
CA ASP A 303 20.55 -4.35 -19.63
C ASP A 303 19.60 -4.31 -18.42
N HIS A 304 19.97 -5.04 -17.36
CA HIS A 304 19.12 -5.28 -16.20
C HIS A 304 18.88 -4.04 -15.32
N ASP A 305 19.36 -2.86 -15.68
CA ASP A 305 19.28 -1.64 -14.86
C ASP A 305 18.27 -0.58 -15.37
N ASP A 306 17.57 -0.82 -16.49
CA ASP A 306 16.57 0.13 -16.98
C ASP A 306 15.20 -0.10 -16.32
N ARG A 307 14.82 0.83 -15.43
CA ARG A 307 13.49 0.90 -14.80
C ARG A 307 12.35 1.09 -15.80
N CYS A 308 12.64 1.53 -17.03
CA CYS A 308 11.69 1.64 -18.13
C CYS A 308 11.62 0.37 -18.99
N ALA A 309 12.24 -0.74 -18.58
CA ALA A 309 12.04 -2.01 -19.27
C ALA A 309 10.58 -2.47 -19.12
N PRO A 310 9.86 -2.82 -20.21
CA PRO A 310 8.45 -3.16 -20.16
C PRO A 310 8.11 -4.31 -19.21
N VAL A 311 8.99 -5.31 -19.16
CA VAL A 311 8.87 -6.46 -18.25
C VAL A 311 8.88 -5.99 -16.79
N ARG A 312 9.85 -5.14 -16.39
CA ARG A 312 9.94 -4.64 -15.01
C ARG A 312 8.70 -3.85 -14.59
N ALA A 313 8.09 -3.08 -15.49
CA ALA A 313 6.87 -2.34 -15.20
C ALA A 313 5.67 -3.27 -14.90
N TYR A 314 5.53 -4.36 -15.66
CA TYR A 314 4.49 -5.37 -15.40
C TYR A 314 4.81 -6.20 -14.15
N GLU A 315 6.07 -6.54 -13.90
CA GLU A 315 6.48 -7.22 -12.66
C GLU A 315 6.21 -6.36 -11.41
N ALA A 316 6.44 -5.05 -11.52
CA ALA A 316 6.08 -4.09 -10.48
C ALA A 316 4.55 -4.09 -10.27
N LEU A 317 3.75 -3.94 -11.33
CA LEU A 317 2.28 -4.02 -11.24
C LEU A 317 1.83 -5.31 -10.53
N LEU A 318 2.42 -6.46 -10.90
CA LEU A 318 2.10 -7.76 -10.31
C LEU A 318 2.38 -7.81 -8.80
N ALA A 319 3.41 -7.14 -8.30
CA ALA A 319 3.73 -7.12 -6.86
C ALA A 319 2.56 -6.59 -6.00
N TRP A 320 1.81 -5.60 -6.49
CA TRP A 320 0.57 -5.16 -5.83
C TRP A 320 -0.64 -6.01 -6.24
N MET A 321 -0.78 -6.26 -7.54
CA MET A 321 -2.00 -6.79 -8.12
C MET A 321 -2.23 -8.25 -7.78
N GLU A 322 -1.21 -9.09 -7.82
CA GLU A 322 -1.33 -10.54 -7.63
C GLU A 322 -1.79 -10.92 -6.21
N PRO A 323 -1.17 -10.40 -5.13
CA PRO A 323 -1.67 -10.62 -3.76
C PRO A 323 -2.92 -9.79 -3.42
N GLY A 324 -3.32 -8.86 -4.30
CA GLY A 324 -4.49 -8.00 -4.07
C GLY A 324 -4.22 -6.84 -3.10
N HIS A 325 -2.97 -6.39 -2.99
CA HIS A 325 -2.60 -5.21 -2.22
C HIS A 325 -3.07 -3.92 -2.92
N PRO A 326 -3.53 -2.92 -2.16
CA PRO A 326 -3.93 -1.64 -2.73
C PRO A 326 -2.71 -0.84 -3.24
N PRO A 327 -2.86 -0.01 -4.29
CA PRO A 327 -1.75 0.75 -4.87
C PRO A 327 -1.21 1.86 -3.94
N TRP A 328 -1.91 2.20 -2.85
CA TRP A 328 -1.41 3.13 -1.83
C TRP A 328 -0.64 2.46 -0.67
N CYS A 329 -0.40 1.15 -0.78
CA CYS A 329 0.56 0.45 0.06
C CYS A 329 1.96 0.65 -0.53
N ALA A 330 2.95 1.04 0.28
CA ALA A 330 4.30 1.24 -0.26
C ALA A 330 4.95 -0.10 -0.62
N LEU A 331 5.81 -0.11 -1.64
CA LEU A 331 6.49 -1.32 -2.11
C LEU A 331 7.23 -2.05 -0.98
N ARG A 332 7.88 -1.29 -0.08
CA ARG A 332 8.60 -1.85 1.08
C ARG A 332 7.71 -2.58 2.08
N GLU A 333 6.41 -2.30 2.09
CA GLU A 333 5.44 -2.92 3.00
C GLU A 333 4.99 -4.29 2.48
N LEU A 334 4.96 -4.50 1.16
CA LEU A 334 4.43 -5.72 0.54
C LEU A 334 5.09 -7.00 1.08
N PRO A 335 6.44 -7.15 1.09
CA PRO A 335 7.05 -8.37 1.62
C PRO A 335 6.79 -8.55 3.12
N LEU A 336 6.66 -7.46 3.89
CA LEU A 336 6.35 -7.53 5.32
C LEU A 336 4.91 -7.98 5.56
N LEU A 337 3.96 -7.54 4.73
CA LEU A 337 2.56 -7.97 4.79
C LEU A 337 2.41 -9.46 4.49
N GLU A 338 3.13 -9.95 3.48
CA GLU A 338 3.15 -11.38 3.16
C GLU A 338 3.78 -12.19 4.29
N GLN A 339 4.93 -11.75 4.81
CA GLN A 339 5.60 -12.39 5.96
C GLN A 339 4.68 -12.46 7.18
N VAL A 340 4.02 -11.36 7.55
CA VAL A 340 3.07 -11.32 8.66
C VAL A 340 1.89 -12.25 8.42
N THR A 341 1.36 -12.29 7.19
CA THR A 341 0.24 -13.19 6.84
C THR A 341 0.65 -14.65 6.98
N GLN A 342 1.82 -15.02 6.44
CA GLN A 342 2.36 -16.38 6.56
C GLN A 342 2.68 -16.74 8.01
N ALA A 343 3.28 -15.84 8.78
CA ALA A 343 3.59 -16.05 10.18
C ALA A 343 2.33 -16.20 11.05
N ARG A 344 1.25 -15.48 10.73
CA ARG A 344 -0.07 -15.68 11.37
C ARG A 344 -0.66 -17.05 11.02
N ALA A 345 -0.60 -17.46 9.76
CA ALA A 345 -1.12 -18.76 9.33
C ALA A 345 -0.34 -19.94 9.94
N ALA A 346 0.96 -19.77 10.16
CA ALA A 346 1.83 -20.77 10.78
C ALA A 346 1.84 -20.70 12.33
N LEU A 347 1.13 -19.73 12.93
CA LEU A 347 1.17 -19.49 14.37
C LEU A 347 0.62 -20.71 15.11
N ASP A 348 1.40 -21.18 16.08
CA ASP A 348 1.00 -22.21 17.02
C ASP A 348 1.35 -21.76 18.45
N GLY A 349 1.21 -22.65 19.43
CA GLY A 349 1.62 -22.38 20.81
C GLY A 349 3.13 -22.19 21.01
N SER A 350 3.95 -22.20 19.95
CA SER A 350 5.41 -22.03 20.05
C SER A 350 5.80 -20.58 20.29
N ALA A 351 6.55 -20.37 21.37
CA ALA A 351 7.20 -19.10 21.67
C ALA A 351 8.06 -18.59 20.49
N ALA A 352 8.74 -19.49 19.76
CA ALA A 352 9.60 -19.09 18.63
C ALA A 352 8.78 -18.47 17.47
N ARG A 353 7.61 -19.02 17.16
CA ARG A 353 6.74 -18.48 16.11
C ARG A 353 6.06 -17.18 16.54
N GLN A 354 5.68 -17.07 17.82
CA GLN A 354 5.19 -15.81 18.39
C GLN A 354 6.23 -14.69 18.29
N VAL A 355 7.48 -14.98 18.66
CA VAL A 355 8.60 -14.02 18.56
C VAL A 355 8.89 -13.65 17.10
N GLN A 356 8.81 -14.59 16.16
CA GLN A 356 8.98 -14.28 14.74
C GLN A 356 7.88 -13.35 14.22
N LEU A 357 6.60 -13.66 14.51
CA LEU A 357 5.48 -12.78 14.14
C LEU A 357 5.61 -11.40 14.81
N ALA A 358 6.05 -11.34 16.07
CA ALA A 358 6.28 -10.09 16.79
C ALA A 358 7.34 -9.22 16.10
N ARG A 359 8.41 -9.83 15.58
CA ARG A 359 9.47 -9.16 14.82
C ARG A 359 8.98 -8.61 13.49
N ASP A 360 8.19 -9.39 12.77
CA ASP A 360 7.66 -8.99 11.46
C ASP A 360 6.64 -7.86 11.62
N LEU A 361 5.79 -7.93 12.64
CA LEU A 361 4.87 -6.85 13.02
C LEU A 361 5.60 -5.58 13.46
N PHE A 362 6.71 -5.70 14.20
CA PHE A 362 7.52 -4.54 14.58
C PHE A 362 8.04 -3.80 13.34
N ARG A 363 8.65 -4.52 12.38
CA ARG A 363 9.15 -3.96 11.12
C ARG A 363 8.03 -3.33 10.28
N LEU A 364 6.86 -3.99 10.23
CA LEU A 364 5.68 -3.44 9.56
C LEU A 364 5.20 -2.15 10.23
N GLY A 365 5.25 -2.09 11.58
CA GLY A 365 4.97 -0.89 12.36
C GLY A 365 5.90 0.28 12.01
N GLU A 366 7.20 0.02 11.88
CA GLU A 366 8.17 1.02 11.41
C GLU A 366 7.83 1.50 10.00
N ALA A 367 7.57 0.59 9.06
CA ALA A 367 7.18 0.96 7.69
C ALA A 367 5.90 1.80 7.63
N TYR A 368 4.92 1.52 8.51
CA TYR A 368 3.71 2.33 8.64
C TYR A 368 3.97 3.72 9.20
N ARG A 369 4.77 3.83 10.26
CA ARG A 369 5.16 5.10 10.86
C ARG A 369 5.93 5.97 9.86
N ASP A 370 6.89 5.39 9.17
CA ASP A 370 7.69 6.08 8.16
C ASP A 370 6.86 6.50 6.93
N GLY A 371 5.65 5.95 6.77
CA GLY A 371 4.66 6.38 5.78
C GLY A 371 3.54 7.27 6.35
N GLY A 372 3.69 7.77 7.59
CA GLY A 372 2.73 8.66 8.26
C GLY A 372 1.42 8.00 8.71
N ARG A 373 1.34 6.67 8.75
CA ARG A 373 0.13 5.92 9.13
C ARG A 373 0.18 5.48 10.59
N ASP A 374 0.19 6.46 11.49
CA ASP A 374 0.37 6.26 12.94
C ASP A 374 -0.66 5.32 13.56
N ALA A 375 -1.90 5.30 13.06
CA ALA A 375 -2.92 4.38 13.55
C ALA A 375 -2.57 2.91 13.28
N ARG A 376 -2.10 2.59 12.08
CA ARG A 376 -1.69 1.23 11.73
C ARG A 376 -0.38 0.87 12.42
N ALA A 377 0.55 1.81 12.51
CA ALA A 377 1.79 1.62 13.25
C ALA A 377 1.53 1.28 14.72
N ALA A 378 0.62 2.00 15.38
CA ALA A 378 0.27 1.75 16.79
C ALA A 378 -0.37 0.37 16.99
N LEU A 379 -1.22 -0.09 16.08
CA LEU A 379 -1.77 -1.45 16.14
C LEU A 379 -0.66 -2.51 15.99
N ALA A 380 0.22 -2.35 15.01
CA ALA A 380 1.32 -3.28 14.77
C ALA A 380 2.30 -3.35 15.95
N PHE A 381 2.69 -2.21 16.53
CA PHE A 381 3.57 -2.17 17.70
C PHE A 381 2.89 -2.74 18.96
N ARG A 382 1.58 -2.51 19.14
CA ARG A 382 0.83 -3.08 20.27
C ARG A 382 0.79 -4.60 20.20
N GLU A 383 0.46 -5.14 19.04
CA GLU A 383 0.44 -6.59 18.83
C GLU A 383 1.86 -7.20 18.94
N SER A 384 2.86 -6.55 18.36
CA SER A 384 4.27 -6.94 18.51
C SER A 384 4.69 -7.00 19.98
N ALA A 385 4.39 -5.95 20.77
CA ALA A 385 4.72 -5.93 22.20
C ALA A 385 4.04 -7.06 22.98
N ALA A 386 2.76 -7.35 22.68
CA ALA A 386 2.04 -8.45 23.32
C ALA A 386 2.62 -9.82 22.98
N LEU A 387 2.98 -10.05 21.72
CA LEU A 387 3.58 -11.31 21.26
C LEU A 387 5.01 -11.51 21.79
N TYR A 388 5.83 -10.46 21.84
CA TYR A 388 7.13 -10.52 22.49
C TYR A 388 7.01 -10.80 24.00
N ALA A 389 6.07 -10.14 24.69
CA ALA A 389 5.83 -10.40 26.10
C ALA A 389 5.40 -11.85 26.36
N ALA A 390 4.56 -12.43 25.50
CA ALA A 390 4.10 -13.81 25.61
C ALA A 390 5.19 -14.84 25.25
N GLY A 391 5.96 -14.60 24.18
CA GLY A 391 6.93 -15.57 23.66
C GLY A 391 8.33 -15.46 24.28
N ALA A 392 8.81 -14.23 24.52
CA ALA A 392 10.15 -13.96 25.04
C ALA A 392 10.15 -13.43 26.49
N GLY A 393 8.99 -13.01 27.00
CA GLY A 393 8.81 -12.52 28.37
C GLY A 393 8.76 -10.99 28.50
N GLU A 394 8.21 -10.56 29.63
CA GLU A 394 8.04 -9.13 29.98
C GLU A 394 9.36 -8.35 30.08
N ALA A 395 10.43 -9.03 30.50
CA ALA A 395 11.76 -8.45 30.68
C ALA A 395 12.62 -8.48 29.41
N HIS A 396 12.07 -8.89 28.26
CA HIS A 396 12.84 -8.96 27.02
C HIS A 396 13.05 -7.56 26.40
N PRO A 397 14.27 -7.20 25.93
CA PRO A 397 14.54 -5.89 25.31
C PRO A 397 13.61 -5.57 24.14
N ASP A 398 13.27 -6.54 23.29
CA ASP A 398 12.34 -6.32 22.17
C ASP A 398 10.91 -6.00 22.62
N THR A 399 10.46 -6.54 23.76
CA THR A 399 9.18 -6.17 24.37
C THR A 399 9.21 -4.69 24.76
N ALA A 400 10.31 -4.24 25.40
CA ALA A 400 10.50 -2.85 25.77
C ALA A 400 10.60 -1.92 24.55
N ALA A 401 11.31 -2.34 23.49
CA ALA A 401 11.44 -1.60 22.25
C ALA A 401 10.08 -1.39 21.56
N ALA A 402 9.27 -2.44 21.43
CA ALA A 402 7.92 -2.35 20.87
C ALA A 402 7.01 -1.41 21.69
N ARG A 403 7.07 -1.47 23.02
CA ARG A 403 6.35 -0.55 23.91
C ARG A 403 6.81 0.89 23.77
N ALA A 404 8.11 1.12 23.62
CA ALA A 404 8.67 2.46 23.40
C ALA A 404 8.17 3.08 22.10
N GLN A 405 8.14 2.31 21.01
CA GLN A 405 7.59 2.75 19.73
C GLN A 405 6.09 3.07 19.81
N LEU A 406 5.31 2.21 20.46
CA LEU A 406 3.90 2.48 20.71
C LEU A 406 3.72 3.75 21.55
N ALA A 407 4.49 3.92 22.61
CA ALA A 407 4.40 5.10 23.47
C ALA A 407 4.74 6.40 22.72
N ALA A 408 5.73 6.39 21.82
CA ALA A 408 6.04 7.54 20.97
C ALA A 408 4.81 7.97 20.14
N LEU A 409 4.11 7.03 19.52
CA LEU A 409 2.89 7.31 18.76
C LEU A 409 1.76 7.83 19.65
N LEU A 410 1.59 7.25 20.84
CA LEU A 410 0.57 7.69 21.79
C LEU A 410 0.82 9.13 22.28
N LEU A 411 2.09 9.55 22.46
CA LEU A 411 2.46 10.93 22.78
C LEU A 411 2.01 11.91 21.68
N HIS A 412 2.26 11.58 20.41
CA HIS A 412 1.81 12.40 19.27
C HIS A 412 0.28 12.52 19.23
N ARG A 413 -0.44 11.46 19.64
CA ARG A 413 -1.91 11.45 19.75
C ARG A 413 -2.45 12.02 21.06
N ARG A 414 -1.59 12.57 21.92
CA ARG A 414 -1.93 13.13 23.24
C ARG A 414 -2.58 12.14 24.20
N GLN A 415 -2.28 10.85 24.04
CA GLN A 415 -2.73 9.76 24.91
C GLN A 415 -1.69 9.50 26.01
N PHE A 416 -1.52 10.50 26.89
CA PHE A 416 -0.37 10.57 27.81
C PHE A 416 -0.36 9.49 28.90
N ASP A 417 -1.53 9.03 29.37
CA ASP A 417 -1.62 8.04 30.45
C ASP A 417 -1.06 6.67 30.03
N GLU A 418 -1.52 6.15 28.89
CA GLU A 418 -1.05 4.89 28.32
C GLU A 418 0.44 5.01 27.93
N ALA A 419 0.83 6.13 27.29
CA ALA A 419 2.22 6.38 26.95
C ALA A 419 3.14 6.32 28.18
N ARG A 420 2.75 6.97 29.28
CA ARG A 420 3.57 7.00 30.51
C ARG A 420 3.75 5.61 31.12
N LEU A 421 2.71 4.78 31.11
CA LEU A 421 2.78 3.41 31.61
C LEU A 421 3.79 2.59 30.79
N LEU A 422 3.65 2.62 29.47
CA LEU A 422 4.52 1.89 28.55
C LEU A 422 5.98 2.35 28.65
N LEU A 423 6.21 3.66 28.75
CA LEU A 423 7.54 4.23 28.93
C LEU A 423 8.18 3.83 30.26
N ARG A 424 7.41 3.70 31.34
CA ARG A 424 7.93 3.19 32.62
C ARG A 424 8.37 1.74 32.47
N GLN A 425 7.49 0.88 31.95
CA GLN A 425 7.80 -0.54 31.74
C GLN A 425 9.03 -0.75 30.84
N ALA A 426 9.12 0.01 29.75
CA ALA A 426 10.27 -0.05 28.84
C ALA A 426 11.57 0.43 29.52
N SER A 427 11.50 1.51 30.31
CA SER A 427 12.66 2.06 31.02
C SER A 427 13.17 1.13 32.12
N ASP A 428 12.27 0.48 32.87
CA ASP A 428 12.65 -0.50 33.89
C ASP A 428 13.37 -1.70 33.26
N THR A 429 12.84 -2.20 32.13
CA THR A 429 13.38 -3.34 31.40
C THR A 429 14.74 -3.03 30.77
N LEU A 430 14.85 -1.95 29.99
CA LEU A 430 16.11 -1.56 29.35
C LEU A 430 17.12 -1.03 30.36
N GLY A 431 16.68 -0.41 31.46
CA GLY A 431 17.54 0.01 32.56
C GLY A 431 18.21 -1.16 33.26
N ALA A 432 17.51 -2.28 33.43
CA ALA A 432 18.08 -3.51 33.96
C ALA A 432 19.06 -4.19 32.98
N ALA A 433 18.77 -4.14 31.67
CA ALA A 433 19.58 -4.81 30.65
C ALA A 433 20.84 -4.02 30.22
N LEU A 434 20.70 -2.70 30.04
CA LEU A 434 21.74 -1.82 29.46
C LEU A 434 22.34 -0.86 30.49
N GLY A 435 21.72 -0.73 31.66
CA GLY A 435 22.09 0.21 32.71
C GLY A 435 21.34 1.56 32.60
N PRO A 436 21.14 2.26 33.73
CA PRO A 436 20.31 3.47 33.80
C PRO A 436 20.87 4.69 33.06
N GLN A 437 22.15 4.67 32.69
CA GLN A 437 22.82 5.75 31.96
C GLN A 437 22.90 5.48 30.45
N HIS A 438 22.38 4.34 29.97
CA HIS A 438 22.37 4.03 28.55
C HIS A 438 21.51 5.06 27.78
N GLN A 439 21.96 5.46 26.59
CA GLN A 439 21.31 6.52 25.81
C GLN A 439 19.82 6.24 25.54
N GLU A 440 19.46 4.98 25.31
CA GLU A 440 18.06 4.57 25.11
C GLU A 440 17.20 4.80 26.35
N VAL A 441 17.69 4.46 27.53
CA VAL A 441 16.99 4.66 28.80
C VAL A 441 16.80 6.16 29.08
N LEU A 442 17.82 6.97 28.74
CA LEU A 442 17.75 8.42 28.82
C LEU A 442 16.71 9.01 27.84
N ALA A 443 16.62 8.48 26.62
CA ALA A 443 15.60 8.89 25.65
C ALA A 443 14.18 8.58 26.17
N LEU A 444 13.96 7.39 26.74
CA LEU A 444 12.70 7.05 27.40
C LEU A 444 12.40 8.00 28.56
N GLY A 445 13.41 8.39 29.34
CA GLY A 445 13.27 9.38 30.41
C GLY A 445 12.79 10.75 29.92
N ALA A 446 13.31 11.21 28.78
CA ALA A 446 12.88 12.47 28.19
C ALA A 446 11.45 12.37 27.61
N MET A 447 11.06 11.21 27.06
CA MET A 447 9.67 10.94 26.65
C MET A 447 8.72 10.86 27.87
N GLN A 448 9.17 10.33 29.01
CA GLN A 448 8.40 10.35 30.26
C GLN A 448 8.15 11.78 30.74
N ALA A 449 9.14 12.68 30.62
CA ALA A 449 8.96 14.10 30.92
C ALA A 449 7.90 14.73 29.99
N GLN A 450 7.92 14.40 28.68
CA GLN A 450 6.90 14.85 27.74
C GLN A 450 5.50 14.34 28.11
N ALA A 451 5.37 13.08 28.52
CA ALA A 451 4.10 12.52 29.01
C ALA A 451 3.57 13.26 30.24
N LEU A 452 4.44 13.53 31.22
CA LEU A 452 4.11 14.28 32.44
C LEU A 452 3.64 15.70 32.13
N ALA A 453 4.32 16.38 31.21
CA ALA A 453 3.96 17.73 30.78
C ALA A 453 2.59 17.78 30.09
N GLY A 454 2.31 16.78 29.24
CA GLY A 454 1.00 16.62 28.59
C GLY A 454 -0.14 16.37 29.57
N GLN A 455 0.14 15.74 30.71
CA GLN A 455 -0.79 15.58 31.83
C GLN A 455 -0.92 16.83 32.72
N GLY A 456 -0.15 17.90 32.46
CA GLY A 456 -0.13 19.13 33.25
C GLY A 456 0.87 19.12 34.42
N TYR A 457 1.63 18.05 34.62
CA TYR A 457 2.65 17.95 35.69
C TYR A 457 4.00 18.57 35.27
N VAL A 458 3.99 19.86 34.91
CA VAL A 458 5.15 20.57 34.33
C VAL A 458 6.37 20.56 35.24
N THR A 459 6.20 20.75 36.55
CA THR A 459 7.32 20.70 37.52
C THR A 459 7.97 19.32 37.57
N ALA A 460 7.16 18.25 37.56
CA ALA A 460 7.67 16.88 37.55
C ALA A 460 8.36 16.55 36.21
N ALA A 461 7.84 17.08 35.10
CA ALA A 461 8.47 16.95 33.79
C ALA A 461 9.85 17.62 33.75
N LEU A 462 9.96 18.86 34.27
CA LEU A 462 11.24 19.58 34.35
C LEU A 462 12.26 18.84 35.22
N ALA A 463 11.85 18.32 36.39
CA ALA A 463 12.73 17.52 37.25
C ALA A 463 13.22 16.25 36.53
N ARG A 464 12.31 15.49 35.92
CA ARG A 464 12.65 14.26 35.19
C ARG A 464 13.61 14.52 34.03
N LEU A 465 13.40 15.61 33.30
CA LEU A 465 14.25 16.01 32.17
C LEU A 465 15.60 16.56 32.63
N GLN A 466 15.66 17.21 33.79
CA GLN A 466 16.92 17.64 34.40
C GLN A 466 17.81 16.42 34.71
N ASP A 467 17.26 15.36 35.29
CA ASP A 467 18.01 14.13 35.57
C ASP A 467 18.62 13.54 34.29
N VAL A 468 17.87 13.55 33.18
CA VAL A 468 18.34 13.09 31.86
C VAL A 468 19.45 13.99 31.33
N LEU A 469 19.25 15.31 31.34
CA LEU A 469 20.22 16.29 30.86
C LEU A 469 21.53 16.25 31.64
N ASP A 470 21.48 16.05 32.96
CA ASP A 470 22.67 15.94 33.79
C ASP A 470 23.55 14.76 33.38
N VAL A 471 22.95 13.61 33.04
CA VAL A 471 23.69 12.45 32.52
C VAL A 471 24.19 12.72 31.10
N GLN A 472 23.34 13.22 30.20
CA GLN A 472 23.71 13.49 28.81
C GLN A 472 24.83 14.52 28.70
N LEU A 473 24.79 15.60 29.49
CA LEU A 473 25.84 16.62 29.50
C LEU A 473 27.18 16.06 29.98
N ARG A 474 27.18 15.15 30.97
CA ARG A 474 28.41 14.50 31.46
C ARG A 474 28.97 13.46 30.48
N THR A 475 28.10 12.73 29.79
CA THR A 475 28.49 11.55 28.99
C THR A 475 28.64 11.84 27.50
N LEU A 476 27.73 12.62 26.92
CA LEU A 476 27.66 12.94 25.49
C LEU A 476 28.14 14.37 25.18
N GLY A 477 28.04 15.27 26.17
CA GLY A 477 28.36 16.68 26.03
C GLY A 477 27.21 17.52 25.47
N ALA A 478 27.36 18.84 25.56
CA ALA A 478 26.32 19.82 25.21
C ALA A 478 25.99 19.89 23.70
N GLY A 479 26.93 19.53 22.83
CA GLY A 479 26.75 19.55 21.38
C GLY A 479 26.14 18.29 20.80
N HIS A 480 25.93 17.24 21.60
CA HIS A 480 25.41 15.98 21.08
C HIS A 480 23.93 16.12 20.67
N PRO A 481 23.48 15.55 19.52
CA PRO A 481 22.09 15.64 19.06
C PRO A 481 21.04 15.32 20.12
N ALA A 482 21.21 14.22 20.87
CA ALA A 482 20.28 13.83 21.93
C ALA A 482 20.22 14.84 23.09
N THR A 483 21.35 15.49 23.44
CA THR A 483 21.39 16.56 24.44
C THR A 483 20.67 17.80 23.94
N LEU A 484 20.89 18.17 22.68
CA LEU A 484 20.23 19.32 22.05
C LEU A 484 18.71 19.13 21.97
N ASP A 485 18.23 17.91 21.71
CA ASP A 485 16.79 17.62 21.69
C ASP A 485 16.18 17.69 23.10
N SER A 486 16.90 17.21 24.12
CA SER A 486 16.48 17.32 25.52
C SER A 486 16.50 18.77 26.01
N GLN A 487 17.44 19.60 25.53
CA GLN A 487 17.47 21.05 25.77
C GLN A 487 16.31 21.76 25.08
N ALA A 488 15.99 21.41 23.83
CA ALA A 488 14.82 21.95 23.14
C ALA A 488 13.52 21.60 23.87
N LEU A 489 13.38 20.35 24.35
CA LEU A 489 12.24 19.95 25.17
C LEU A 489 12.19 20.76 26.47
N ARG A 490 13.33 20.98 27.14
CA ARG A 490 13.38 21.81 28.36
C ARG A 490 12.91 23.23 28.08
N ALA A 491 13.32 23.82 26.96
CA ALA A 491 12.85 25.15 26.58
C ALA A 491 11.33 25.20 26.40
N ALA A 492 10.75 24.18 25.75
CA ALA A 492 9.31 24.06 25.59
C ALA A 492 8.59 23.96 26.95
N LEU A 493 9.13 23.19 27.91
CA LEU A 493 8.59 23.08 29.27
C LEU A 493 8.71 24.39 30.06
N LEU A 494 9.82 25.12 29.91
CA LEU A 494 10.00 26.44 30.50
C LEU A 494 8.97 27.45 29.95
N SER A 495 8.73 27.43 28.63
CA SER A 495 7.65 28.23 28.03
C SER A 495 6.28 27.84 28.58
N GLN A 496 6.00 26.55 28.79
CA GLN A 496 4.74 26.10 29.40
C GLN A 496 4.61 26.56 30.86
N ALA A 497 5.72 26.62 31.60
CA ALA A 497 5.79 27.14 32.97
C ALA A 497 5.74 28.68 33.05
N GLY A 498 5.79 29.38 31.90
CA GLY A 498 5.76 30.85 31.84
C GLY A 498 7.13 31.53 31.84
N ASP A 499 8.23 30.77 31.93
CA ASP A 499 9.59 31.29 31.88
C ASP A 499 10.07 31.43 30.42
N MET A 500 9.50 32.42 29.73
CA MET A 500 9.74 32.65 28.30
C MET A 500 11.19 33.06 28.00
N GLU A 501 11.82 33.81 28.90
CA GLU A 501 13.19 34.28 28.66
C GLU A 501 14.23 33.16 28.81
N ALA A 502 14.08 32.29 29.82
CA ALA A 502 14.92 31.11 29.91
C ALA A 502 14.73 30.18 28.71
N ALA A 503 13.49 30.05 28.22
CA ALA A 503 13.20 29.28 27.01
C ALA A 503 13.86 29.89 25.76
N ARG A 504 13.79 31.22 25.57
CA ARG A 504 14.42 31.92 24.44
C ARG A 504 15.92 31.67 24.42
N LEU A 505 16.62 31.94 25.53
CA LEU A 505 18.07 31.77 25.62
C LEU A 505 18.49 30.34 25.32
N LEU A 506 17.74 29.35 25.80
CA LEU A 506 18.04 27.94 25.54
C LEU A 506 17.82 27.57 24.06
N LEU A 507 16.76 28.06 23.43
CA LEU A 507 16.49 27.83 22.00
C LEU A 507 17.52 28.52 21.10
N GLU A 508 18.02 29.71 21.46
CA GLU A 508 19.12 30.38 20.75
C GLU A 508 20.39 29.52 20.77
N GLN A 509 20.73 28.94 21.93
CA GLN A 509 21.87 28.03 22.07
C GLN A 509 21.69 26.75 21.23
N VAL A 510 20.50 26.14 21.28
CA VAL A 510 20.18 24.93 20.50
C VAL A 510 20.25 25.22 19.00
N LEU A 511 19.66 26.32 18.53
CA LEU A 511 19.67 26.72 17.12
C LEU A 511 21.11 26.96 16.63
N ALA A 512 21.92 27.67 17.40
CA ALA A 512 23.32 27.91 17.07
C ALA A 512 24.14 26.62 17.01
N ALA A 513 23.89 25.66 17.91
CA ALA A 513 24.55 24.35 17.88
C ALA A 513 24.10 23.52 16.66
N ARG A 514 22.79 23.41 16.40
CA ARG A 514 22.23 22.65 15.27
C ARG A 514 22.66 23.22 13.91
N THR A 515 22.73 24.54 13.79
CA THR A 515 23.20 25.21 12.56
C THR A 515 24.66 24.84 12.27
N ARG A 516 25.52 24.80 13.29
CA ARG A 516 26.93 24.40 13.15
C ARG A 516 27.10 22.92 12.80
N LEU A 517 26.26 22.05 13.37
CA LEU A 517 26.42 20.59 13.23
C LEU A 517 25.76 20.02 11.97
N SER A 518 24.59 20.54 11.60
CA SER A 518 23.73 19.93 10.57
C SER A 518 23.39 20.89 9.42
N GLY A 519 23.75 22.16 9.53
CA GLY A 519 23.39 23.20 8.57
C GLY A 519 21.99 23.79 8.79
N ALA A 520 21.74 24.92 8.13
CA ALA A 520 20.53 25.73 8.30
C ALA A 520 19.26 25.06 7.74
N GLN A 521 19.39 24.24 6.69
CA GLN A 521 18.26 23.59 6.02
C GLN A 521 17.86 22.25 6.63
N HIS A 522 18.60 21.77 7.63
CA HIS A 522 18.27 20.50 8.28
C HIS A 522 16.98 20.63 9.09
N ALA A 523 16.10 19.62 9.03
CA ALA A 523 14.78 19.64 9.64
C ALA A 523 14.81 19.98 11.14
N ALA A 524 15.75 19.41 11.90
CA ALA A 524 15.93 19.72 13.32
C ALA A 524 16.36 21.18 13.58
N THR A 525 17.12 21.80 12.67
CA THR A 525 17.52 23.22 12.77
C THR A 525 16.33 24.13 12.50
N LEU A 526 15.54 23.83 11.47
CA LEU A 526 14.32 24.56 11.13
C LEU A 526 13.31 24.52 12.30
N ARG A 527 13.11 23.34 12.91
CA ARG A 527 12.24 23.22 14.10
C ARG A 527 12.71 24.06 15.28
N ALA A 528 14.01 24.12 15.54
CA ALA A 528 14.56 24.96 16.62
C ALA A 528 14.33 26.46 16.32
N ALA A 529 14.43 26.87 15.05
CA ALA A 529 14.14 28.23 14.62
C ALA A 529 12.64 28.58 14.79
N ASP A 530 11.74 27.68 14.40
CA ASP A 530 10.28 27.88 14.56
C ASP A 530 9.89 27.99 16.03
N ALA A 531 10.45 27.12 16.88
CA ALA A 531 10.23 27.16 18.32
C ALA A 531 10.72 28.49 18.92
N LEU A 532 11.90 28.96 18.51
CA LEU A 532 12.44 30.25 18.94
C LEU A 532 11.55 31.41 18.50
N ALA A 533 11.10 31.41 17.24
CA ALA A 533 10.21 32.43 16.71
C ALA A 533 8.89 32.51 17.49
N HIS A 534 8.32 31.36 17.85
CA HIS A 534 7.11 31.31 18.68
C HIS A 534 7.34 31.90 20.08
N VAL A 535 8.46 31.58 20.73
CA VAL A 535 8.79 32.14 22.06
C VAL A 535 9.02 33.65 21.98
N VAL A 536 9.80 34.13 21.01
CA VAL A 536 10.07 35.57 20.81
C VAL A 536 8.77 36.33 20.52
N SER A 537 7.88 35.78 19.68
CA SER A 537 6.58 36.39 19.42
C SER A 537 5.73 36.56 20.68
N ARG A 538 5.87 35.67 21.67
CA ARG A 538 5.15 35.75 22.95
C ARG A 538 5.79 36.71 23.96
N ILE A 539 7.08 37.01 23.83
CA ILE A 539 7.79 37.99 24.68
C ILE A 539 7.48 39.43 24.24
N GLY A 540 7.16 39.65 22.95
CA GLY A 540 6.85 40.97 22.38
C GLY A 540 7.91 41.44 21.38
N ALA A 541 7.48 42.12 20.31
CA ALA A 541 8.17 42.28 19.03
C ALA A 541 9.47 43.13 19.01
N ASP A 542 10.03 43.55 20.14
CA ASP A 542 11.22 44.45 20.17
C ASP A 542 12.57 43.72 20.30
N THR A 543 12.59 42.39 20.27
CA THR A 543 13.82 41.58 20.48
C THR A 543 14.02 40.48 19.43
N MET A 544 13.63 40.69 18.16
CA MET A 544 13.94 39.73 17.10
C MET A 544 15.47 39.65 16.85
N PRO A 545 16.15 38.52 17.12
CA PRO A 545 17.55 38.38 16.76
C PRO A 545 17.70 38.25 15.23
N GLU A 546 18.78 38.80 14.68
CA GLU A 546 19.03 38.92 13.24
C GLU A 546 19.03 37.57 12.48
N ALA A 547 19.26 36.46 13.19
CA ALA A 547 19.22 35.10 12.66
C ALA A 547 17.80 34.62 12.25
N VAL A 548 16.73 35.31 12.66
CA VAL A 548 15.32 34.92 12.39
C VAL A 548 14.74 35.66 11.17
N ARG A 549 15.50 36.57 10.53
CA ARG A 549 14.99 37.47 9.47
C ARG A 549 14.83 36.84 8.07
N GLN A 550 15.19 35.58 7.84
CA GLN A 550 14.93 34.93 6.55
C GLN A 550 13.66 34.07 6.62
N PRO A 551 12.57 34.43 5.91
CA PRO A 551 11.35 33.64 5.91
C PRO A 551 11.55 32.37 5.06
N VAL A 552 11.35 31.20 5.68
CA VAL A 552 11.15 29.95 4.95
C VAL A 552 9.64 29.74 4.81
N PRO A 553 9.07 29.66 3.59
CA PRO A 553 7.63 29.54 3.42
C PRO A 553 7.14 28.12 3.73
N GLY A 554 6.12 28.02 4.58
CA GLY A 554 5.30 26.83 4.78
C GLY A 554 5.67 26.00 5.99
N TYR A 555 4.96 26.19 7.10
CA TYR A 555 4.13 25.20 7.81
C TYR A 555 3.70 25.84 9.15
N GLY A 556 2.38 25.98 9.33
CA GLY A 556 1.79 26.53 10.54
C GLY A 556 1.82 25.55 11.71
N THR A 557 1.70 26.13 12.91
CA THR A 557 1.62 25.48 14.24
C THR A 557 2.85 24.66 14.63
N ALA A 558 3.85 25.32 15.23
CA ALA A 558 5.03 24.68 15.81
C ALA A 558 4.66 23.77 17.00
N GLU A 559 4.27 22.52 16.74
CA GLU A 559 4.46 21.46 17.71
C GLU A 559 5.96 21.15 17.77
N VAL A 560 6.61 21.50 18.87
CA VAL A 560 7.98 21.06 19.16
C VAL A 560 7.93 19.54 19.33
N GLN A 561 8.21 18.80 18.25
CA GLN A 561 8.37 17.36 18.33
C GLN A 561 9.56 17.07 19.23
N GLY A 562 9.27 16.62 20.45
CA GLY A 562 10.25 16.26 21.46
C GLY A 562 11.04 14.99 21.07
N PRO A 563 11.80 14.40 22.01
CA PRO A 563 12.58 13.18 21.81
C PRO A 563 11.78 11.96 21.32
N ALA A 564 10.45 12.03 21.28
CA ALA A 564 9.55 11.10 20.61
C ALA A 564 9.56 11.17 19.06
N HIS A 565 10.42 12.00 18.44
CA HIS A 565 10.57 12.05 16.99
C HIS A 565 11.19 10.74 16.45
N PRO A 566 10.69 10.17 15.34
CA PRO A 566 11.18 8.91 14.76
C PRO A 566 12.71 8.84 14.60
N ASP A 567 13.35 9.94 14.20
CA ASP A 567 14.83 10.05 14.07
C ASP A 567 15.61 9.77 15.37
N ASN A 568 14.97 9.91 16.53
CA ASN A 568 15.60 9.73 17.83
C ASN A 568 15.38 8.33 18.43
N VAL A 569 14.52 7.50 17.80
CA VAL A 569 14.18 6.15 18.25
C VAL A 569 14.94 5.06 17.46
N TYR A 570 15.77 5.43 16.48
CA TYR A 570 16.54 4.48 15.65
C TYR A 570 17.63 3.69 16.41
N ALA A 571 17.89 3.98 17.69
CA ALA A 571 18.89 3.26 18.47
C ALA A 571 18.46 1.84 18.90
N LEU A 572 17.18 1.47 18.84
CA LEU A 572 16.68 0.22 19.42
C LEU A 572 17.11 -1.08 18.72
N ARG A 573 17.90 -1.02 17.62
CA ARG A 573 18.31 -2.22 16.86
C ARG A 573 19.81 -2.37 16.64
N ASP A 574 20.62 -1.33 16.87
CA ASP A 574 22.08 -1.42 16.65
C ASP A 574 22.83 -2.04 17.84
N ALA A 575 22.14 -2.35 18.94
CA ALA A 575 22.63 -3.30 19.92
C ALA A 575 22.62 -4.70 19.32
N LYS A 576 23.74 -5.08 18.71
CA LYS A 576 24.14 -6.47 18.45
C LYS A 576 23.93 -7.28 19.74
N VAL A 577 22.75 -7.87 19.92
CA VAL A 577 22.58 -8.98 20.85
C VAL A 577 23.36 -10.12 20.22
N VAL A 578 24.55 -10.35 20.75
CA VAL A 578 25.32 -11.57 20.53
C VAL A 578 24.39 -12.72 20.88
N HIS A 579 23.81 -13.37 19.86
CA HIS A 579 23.28 -14.71 20.04
C HIS A 579 24.47 -15.56 20.46
N GLY A 580 24.55 -15.86 21.76
CA GLY A 580 25.41 -16.92 22.25
C GLY A 580 24.92 -18.21 21.60
N GLU A 581 25.60 -18.65 20.55
CA GLU A 581 25.57 -20.06 20.19
C GLU A 581 26.05 -20.86 21.41
N PRO A 582 25.36 -21.94 21.79
CA PRO A 582 25.91 -22.84 22.79
C PRO A 582 27.15 -23.47 22.14
N GLU A 583 28.34 -23.22 22.70
CA GLU A 583 29.51 -24.03 22.42
C GLU A 583 29.14 -25.48 22.70
N SER A 584 28.91 -26.22 21.63
CA SER A 584 28.72 -27.66 21.67
C SER A 584 30.00 -28.27 22.23
N GLY A 585 29.88 -28.84 23.43
CA GLY A 585 30.94 -29.64 24.03
C GLY A 585 31.36 -30.75 23.08
N ALA A 586 32.66 -30.81 22.80
CA ALA A 586 33.31 -31.97 22.23
C ALA A 586 34.74 -32.05 22.74
N GLY A 587 35.01 -33.07 23.56
CA GLY A 587 36.29 -33.78 23.53
C GLY A 587 37.36 -33.35 24.52
N CYS A 588 37.16 -33.66 25.81
CA CYS A 588 38.28 -34.26 26.56
C CYS A 588 38.55 -35.63 25.94
N ALA A 589 39.71 -35.78 25.30
CA ALA A 589 40.33 -37.07 25.06
C ALA A 589 41.80 -36.94 25.49
N GLU A 590 42.13 -37.63 26.58
CA GLU A 590 43.50 -37.93 26.98
C GLU A 590 44.18 -38.83 25.93
N LEU A 591 45.50 -38.69 25.83
CA LEU A 591 46.54 -39.73 25.78
C LEU A 591 47.55 -39.59 24.63
N SER A 592 48.80 -39.42 25.07
CA SER A 592 50.11 -39.60 24.41
C SER A 592 50.78 -38.37 23.82
#